data_AF-A0A1Y2C4T2-F1
#
_entry.id   AF-A0A1Y2C4T2-F1
#
_cell.length_a   1.000
_cell.length_b   1.000
_cell.length_c   1.000
_cell.angle_alpha   90.00
_cell.angle_beta   90.00
_cell.angle_gamma   90.00
#
_symmetry.space_group_name_H-M   'P 1'
#
loop_
_entity.id
_entity.type
_entity.pdbx_description
1 polymer ?
#
loop_
_entity_poly.entity_id
_entity_poly.type
_entity_poly.pdbx_seq_one_letter_code
_entity_poly.pdbx_strand_id
1 'polypeptide(L)'
;MDPSLLLLGKGKLLGIVALNPPKPTTKKPLLIESSICPSDGCQLSVVGDTFFRIYRYSEGVLSISNEVLPSLDGESFLCHTWLPNEQVAIGSSNSRILIISGQKTRQSVFLEPAPGYPLPCRVTVIRTTSKGFIAAGHFGTVDIFEKQFDNNTREETYICGFKIPLQQSGSGDANGNNNGALGVPGQSENVSVKNMAVSGTEASLILQTDQNVLYRVLLSGIELKVSGSYKVEKV
;
A
#
# COMPACT_ATOMS: atom_id res chain seq x y z
N MET A 1 7.86 7.12 27.01
CA MET A 1 7.95 8.31 26.13
C MET A 1 6.77 8.24 25.20
N ASP A 2 5.95 9.29 25.17
CA ASP A 2 4.86 9.37 24.21
C ASP A 2 5.43 9.53 22.79
N PRO A 3 4.90 8.80 21.81
CA PRO A 3 5.38 8.84 20.44
C PRO A 3 5.21 10.27 19.90
N SER A 4 6.32 10.88 19.53
CA SER A 4 6.39 12.29 19.11
C SER A 4 7.00 12.37 17.72
N LEU A 5 6.39 13.17 16.84
CA LEU A 5 6.89 13.41 15.49
C LEU A 5 7.66 14.74 15.44
N LEU A 6 8.82 14.76 14.77
CA LEU A 6 9.67 15.95 14.62
C LEU A 6 9.65 16.41 13.16
N LEU A 7 9.35 17.69 12.91
CA LEU A 7 9.47 18.31 11.59
C LEU A 7 10.69 19.24 11.56
N LEU A 8 11.60 19.05 10.60
CA LEU A 8 12.79 19.87 10.41
C LEU A 8 12.66 20.72 9.13
N GLY A 9 12.99 22.00 9.22
CA GLY A 9 13.06 22.93 8.08
C GLY A 9 14.36 23.71 8.10
N LYS A 10 15.16 23.61 7.04
CA LYS A 10 16.48 24.28 6.93
C LYS A 10 17.39 24.05 8.15
N GLY A 11 17.38 22.83 8.70
CA GLY A 11 18.17 22.46 9.88
C GLY A 11 17.62 22.94 11.23
N LYS A 12 16.43 23.57 11.27
CA LYS A 12 15.74 23.97 12.51
C LYS A 12 14.55 23.06 12.80
N LEU A 13 14.32 22.78 14.08
CA LEU A 13 13.10 22.14 14.56
C LEU A 13 11.92 23.09 14.38
N LEU A 14 10.95 22.69 13.56
CA LEU A 14 9.73 23.44 13.27
C LEU A 14 8.59 23.07 14.22
N GLY A 15 8.57 21.85 14.75
CA GLY A 15 7.53 21.43 15.68
C GLY A 15 7.72 20.00 16.20
N ILE A 16 7.15 19.76 17.37
CA ILE A 16 6.97 18.44 17.96
C ILE A 16 5.47 18.24 18.17
N VAL A 17 4.94 17.11 17.73
CA VAL A 17 3.56 16.73 18.03
C VAL A 17 3.53 15.37 18.69
N ALA A 18 2.94 15.32 19.88
CA ALA A 18 2.59 14.08 20.55
C ALA A 18 1.42 13.42 19.80
N LEU A 19 1.62 12.16 19.42
CA LEU A 19 0.59 11.38 18.75
C LEU A 19 -0.27 10.75 19.83
N ASN A 20 -1.46 11.31 20.07
CA ASN A 20 -2.43 10.73 20.98
C ASN A 20 -3.38 9.82 20.18
N PRO A 21 -3.37 8.50 20.41
CA PRO A 21 -4.23 7.61 19.65
C PRO A 21 -5.69 7.79 20.08
N PRO A 22 -6.67 7.73 19.16
CA PRO A 22 -8.09 7.86 19.51
C PRO A 22 -8.58 6.73 20.44
N LYS A 23 -7.95 5.55 20.37
CA LYS A 23 -8.25 4.39 21.22
C LYS A 23 -6.98 3.94 21.93
N PRO A 24 -7.01 3.63 23.24
CA PRO A 24 -5.86 3.10 23.95
C PRO A 24 -5.48 1.73 23.39
N THR A 25 -4.24 1.60 22.89
CA THR A 25 -3.72 0.33 22.37
C THR A 25 -2.78 -0.30 23.41
N THR A 26 -2.87 -1.62 23.62
CA THR A 26 -2.09 -2.31 24.66
C THR A 26 -0.80 -2.95 24.16
N LYS A 27 -0.52 -2.99 22.84
CA LYS A 27 0.51 -3.93 22.31
C LYS A 27 1.42 -3.52 21.13
N LYS A 28 1.40 -2.32 20.53
CA LYS A 28 2.20 -2.06 19.29
C LYS A 28 2.63 -0.59 19.09
N PRO A 29 3.60 -0.31 18.18
CA PRO A 29 4.06 1.06 17.95
C PRO A 29 2.89 1.93 17.45
N LEU A 30 2.74 3.08 18.09
CA LEU A 30 1.66 4.01 17.78
C LEU A 30 1.81 4.69 16.42
N LEU A 31 3.06 4.77 15.96
CA LEU A 31 3.47 5.35 14.69
C LEU A 31 4.02 4.21 13.83
N ILE A 32 3.43 4.03 12.66
CA ILE A 32 3.86 3.05 11.68
C ILE A 32 4.74 3.73 10.63
N GLU A 33 4.28 4.87 10.09
CA GLU A 33 5.03 5.65 9.12
C GLU A 33 4.48 7.08 8.99
N SER A 34 5.26 7.94 8.35
CA SER A 34 4.90 9.33 8.08
C SER A 34 5.56 9.82 6.80
N SER A 35 4.94 10.76 6.08
CA SER A 35 5.59 11.40 4.93
C SER A 35 5.08 12.82 4.68
N ILE A 36 5.91 13.67 4.07
CA ILE A 36 5.51 15.03 3.68
C ILE A 36 4.80 14.95 2.33
N CYS A 37 3.71 15.71 2.17
CA CYS A 37 3.00 15.79 0.91
C CYS A 37 3.93 16.33 -0.19
N PRO A 38 4.15 15.58 -1.30
CA PRO A 38 5.06 16.01 -2.36
C PRO A 38 4.65 17.32 -3.04
N SER A 39 3.35 17.64 -3.06
CA SER A 39 2.81 18.87 -3.67
C SER A 39 2.62 20.02 -2.69
N ASP A 40 2.62 19.75 -1.38
CA ASP A 40 2.48 20.75 -0.32
C ASP A 40 3.40 20.42 0.86
N GLY A 41 4.56 21.08 0.91
CA GLY A 41 5.54 20.87 1.98
C GLY A 41 5.05 21.27 3.39
N CYS A 42 3.89 21.92 3.50
CA CYS A 42 3.25 22.23 4.79
C CYS A 42 2.34 21.10 5.27
N GLN A 43 2.09 20.06 4.47
CA GLN A 43 1.29 18.90 4.86
C GLN A 43 2.14 17.68 5.16
N LEU A 44 1.74 16.97 6.22
CA LEU A 44 2.43 15.82 6.76
C LEU A 44 1.42 14.73 7.12
N SER A 45 1.55 13.57 6.50
CA SER A 45 0.74 12.40 6.81
C SER A 45 1.38 11.57 7.90
N VAL A 46 0.55 10.95 8.73
CA VAL A 46 0.94 10.03 9.79
C VAL A 46 0.00 8.84 9.78
N VAL A 47 0.55 7.64 9.64
CA VAL A 47 -0.15 6.36 9.80
C VAL A 47 0.16 5.82 11.19
N GLY A 48 -0.87 5.64 12.00
CA GLY A 48 -0.84 4.81 13.20
C GLY A 48 -1.68 3.55 13.01
N ASP A 49 -1.63 2.65 13.99
CA ASP A 49 -2.36 1.37 13.94
C ASP A 49 -3.87 1.58 13.75
N THR A 50 -4.47 2.51 14.50
CA THR A 50 -5.93 2.74 14.49
C THR A 50 -6.33 4.12 14.02
N PHE A 51 -5.43 4.85 13.36
CA PHE A 51 -5.72 6.18 12.84
C PHE A 51 -4.79 6.53 11.68
N PHE A 52 -5.27 7.36 10.78
CA PHE A 52 -4.46 8.10 9.83
C PHE A 52 -4.77 9.58 10.01
N ARG A 53 -3.74 10.42 10.03
CA ARG A 53 -3.90 11.88 10.16
C ARG A 53 -3.10 12.59 9.09
N ILE A 54 -3.68 13.69 8.60
CA ILE A 54 -2.93 14.72 7.90
C ILE A 54 -2.83 15.91 8.85
N TYR A 55 -1.59 16.35 9.02
CA TYR A 55 -1.24 17.55 9.75
C TYR A 55 -0.89 18.65 8.77
N ARG A 56 -1.28 19.88 9.08
CA ARG A 56 -0.84 21.08 8.36
C ARG A 56 -0.04 21.98 9.27
N TYR A 57 1.14 22.38 8.79
CA TYR A 57 1.97 23.39 9.42
C TYR A 57 1.54 24.78 8.95
N SER A 58 1.16 25.64 9.88
CA SER A 58 0.84 27.04 9.62
C SER A 58 1.27 27.87 10.83
N GLU A 59 1.96 28.99 10.58
CA GLU A 59 2.33 29.97 11.61
C GLU A 59 3.05 29.37 12.83
N GLY A 60 3.91 28.37 12.64
CA GLY A 60 4.65 27.74 13.74
C GLY A 60 3.89 26.63 14.47
N VAL A 61 2.66 26.32 14.04
CA VAL A 61 1.80 25.31 14.66
C VAL A 61 1.51 24.19 13.67
N LEU A 62 1.55 22.96 14.17
CA LEU A 62 1.12 21.78 13.43
C LEU A 62 -0.27 21.36 13.91
N SER A 63 -1.31 21.53 13.09
CA SER A 63 -2.70 21.18 13.43
C SER A 63 -3.19 20.00 12.60
N ILE A 64 -4.10 19.19 13.16
CA ILE A 64 -4.75 18.10 12.42
C ILE A 64 -5.73 18.72 11.44
N SER A 65 -5.50 18.55 10.14
CA SER A 65 -6.42 18.97 9.08
C SER A 65 -7.36 17.85 8.63
N ASN A 66 -6.98 16.60 8.89
CA ASN A 66 -7.75 15.43 8.53
C ASN A 66 -7.46 14.26 9.48
N GLU A 67 -8.49 13.49 9.82
CA GLU A 67 -8.38 12.25 10.59
C GLU A 67 -9.29 11.19 9.97
N VAL A 68 -8.71 10.01 9.74
CA VAL A 68 -9.41 8.82 9.25
C VAL A 68 -9.22 7.73 10.28
N LEU A 69 -10.32 7.07 10.66
CA LEU A 69 -10.34 5.94 11.58
C LEU A 69 -10.74 4.66 10.82
N PRO A 70 -10.25 3.48 11.24
CA PRO A 70 -10.71 2.21 10.71
C PRO A 70 -12.23 2.08 10.83
N SER A 71 -12.85 1.59 9.76
CA SER A 71 -14.30 1.43 9.72
C SER A 71 -14.77 0.12 10.35
N LEU A 72 -13.90 -0.89 10.37
CA LEU A 72 -14.16 -2.21 10.92
C LEU A 72 -13.45 -2.40 12.25
N ASP A 73 -14.08 -3.13 13.16
CA ASP A 73 -13.45 -3.44 14.44
C ASP A 73 -12.26 -4.39 14.22
N GLY A 74 -11.13 -4.09 14.86
CA GLY A 74 -9.86 -4.82 14.66
C GLY A 74 -9.13 -4.54 13.33
N GLU A 75 -9.62 -3.64 12.48
CA GLU A 75 -8.87 -3.16 11.31
C GLU A 75 -7.73 -2.22 11.74
N SER A 76 -6.54 -2.46 11.19
CA SER A 76 -5.35 -1.65 11.40
C SER A 76 -4.89 -1.04 10.08
N PHE A 77 -4.44 0.23 10.09
CA PHE A 77 -3.69 0.78 8.96
C PHE A 77 -2.22 0.38 9.04
N LEU A 78 -1.59 0.17 7.89
CA LEU A 78 -0.27 -0.46 7.80
C LEU A 78 0.70 0.27 6.89
N CYS A 79 0.18 0.94 5.85
CA CYS A 79 0.99 1.72 4.93
C CYS A 79 0.14 2.78 4.21
N HIS A 80 0.78 3.72 3.50
CA HIS A 80 0.18 4.78 2.73
C HIS A 80 1.12 5.25 1.62
N THR A 81 0.56 5.99 0.66
CA THR A 81 1.31 6.82 -0.26
C THR A 81 0.49 8.05 -0.62
N TRP A 82 1.16 9.18 -0.85
CA TRP A 82 0.53 10.33 -1.49
C TRP A 82 0.24 10.02 -2.95
N LEU A 83 -0.93 10.45 -3.41
CA LEU A 83 -1.40 10.42 -4.78
C LEU A 83 -1.57 11.86 -5.28
N PRO A 84 -1.71 12.09 -6.59
CA PRO A 84 -1.99 13.41 -7.14
C PRO A 84 -3.26 14.05 -6.53
N ASN A 85 -3.35 15.38 -6.59
CA ASN A 85 -4.48 16.17 -6.09
C ASN A 85 -4.71 16.02 -4.57
N GLU A 86 -3.63 15.99 -3.79
CA GLU A 86 -3.66 15.88 -2.32
C GLU A 86 -4.42 14.63 -1.81
N GLN A 87 -4.46 13.59 -2.63
CA GLN A 87 -5.06 12.32 -2.25
C GLN A 87 -4.06 11.43 -1.53
N VAL A 88 -4.57 10.49 -0.73
CA VAL A 88 -3.75 9.49 -0.05
C VAL A 88 -4.40 8.13 -0.22
N ALA A 89 -3.62 7.12 -0.62
CA ALA A 89 -4.01 5.72 -0.50
C ALA A 89 -3.49 5.17 0.83
N ILE A 90 -4.33 4.47 1.59
CA ILE A 90 -3.98 3.86 2.89
C ILE A 90 -4.29 2.36 2.84
N GLY A 91 -3.28 1.53 3.02
CA GLY A 91 -3.42 0.08 3.09
C GLY A 91 -3.68 -0.41 4.52
N SER A 92 -4.55 -1.40 4.66
CA SER A 92 -4.95 -1.94 5.96
C SER A 92 -4.67 -3.44 6.13
N SER A 93 -4.94 -3.94 7.34
CA SER A 93 -4.78 -5.36 7.71
C SER A 93 -5.86 -6.29 7.13
N ASN A 94 -6.96 -5.75 6.58
CA ASN A 94 -8.08 -6.53 6.07
C ASN A 94 -8.18 -6.52 4.53
N SER A 95 -7.05 -6.29 3.84
CA SER A 95 -6.91 -6.17 2.38
C SER A 95 -7.50 -4.90 1.77
N ARG A 96 -8.07 -3.98 2.56
CA ARG A 96 -8.58 -2.72 2.03
C ARG A 96 -7.46 -1.71 1.75
N ILE A 97 -7.67 -0.97 0.68
CA ILE A 97 -6.94 0.25 0.37
C ILE A 97 -7.98 1.38 0.28
N LEU A 98 -7.87 2.34 1.19
CA LEU A 98 -8.75 3.50 1.23
C LEU A 98 -8.12 4.65 0.44
N ILE A 99 -8.87 5.24 -0.49
CA ILE A 99 -8.48 6.45 -1.19
C ILE A 99 -9.16 7.63 -0.50
N ILE A 100 -8.36 8.50 0.10
CA ILE A 100 -8.79 9.67 0.86
C ILE A 100 -8.53 10.94 0.06
N SER A 101 -9.51 11.84 0.02
CA SER A 101 -9.39 13.17 -0.60
C SER A 101 -10.07 14.19 0.31
N GLY A 102 -9.29 15.11 0.88
CA GLY A 102 -9.78 15.93 1.99
C GLY A 102 -10.37 15.06 3.10
N GLN A 103 -11.43 15.50 3.77
CA GLN A 103 -12.01 14.80 4.94
C GLN A 103 -12.89 13.58 4.60
N LYS A 104 -12.82 13.05 3.37
CA LYS A 104 -13.70 11.97 2.91
C LYS A 104 -12.91 10.82 2.31
N THR A 105 -13.34 9.60 2.64
CA THR A 105 -12.99 8.40 1.88
C THR A 105 -13.74 8.45 0.55
N ARG A 106 -12.99 8.63 -0.55
CA ARG A 106 -13.52 8.65 -1.92
C ARG A 106 -13.84 7.25 -2.42
N GLN A 107 -12.95 6.30 -2.13
CA GLN A 107 -13.04 4.96 -2.66
C GLN A 107 -12.43 3.96 -1.68
N SER A 108 -12.91 2.72 -1.75
CA SER A 108 -12.25 1.57 -1.15
C SER A 108 -12.00 0.55 -2.25
N VAL A 109 -10.74 0.15 -2.43
CA VAL A 109 -10.35 -0.98 -3.28
C VAL A 109 -9.72 -2.07 -2.42
N PHE A 110 -9.47 -3.24 -3.01
CA PHE A 110 -8.94 -4.39 -2.28
C PHE A 110 -7.69 -4.93 -2.94
N LEU A 111 -6.69 -5.26 -2.13
CA LEU A 111 -5.59 -6.11 -2.52
C LEU A 111 -6.06 -7.56 -2.45
N GLU A 112 -5.90 -8.31 -3.54
CA GLU A 112 -6.22 -9.74 -3.54
C GLU A 112 -4.94 -10.56 -3.39
N PRO A 113 -4.95 -11.63 -2.58
CA PRO A 113 -3.80 -12.52 -2.47
C PRO A 113 -3.63 -13.35 -3.75
N ALA A 114 -2.50 -14.07 -3.86
CA ALA A 114 -2.33 -15.01 -4.97
C ALA A 114 -3.43 -16.09 -4.96
N PRO A 115 -3.81 -16.65 -6.12
CA PRO A 115 -4.81 -17.71 -6.19
C PRO A 115 -4.49 -18.87 -5.25
N GLY A 116 -5.48 -19.28 -4.44
CA GLY A 116 -5.33 -20.37 -3.46
C GLY A 116 -4.93 -19.94 -2.05
N TYR A 117 -4.69 -18.64 -1.81
CA TYR A 117 -4.38 -18.11 -0.48
C TYR A 117 -5.61 -17.47 0.21
N PRO A 118 -5.65 -17.45 1.55
CA PRO A 118 -6.80 -16.94 2.29
C PRO A 118 -6.86 -15.41 2.31
N LEU A 119 -8.08 -14.89 2.40
CA LEU A 119 -8.36 -13.53 2.84
C LEU A 119 -8.58 -13.51 4.36
N PRO A 120 -8.30 -12.38 5.05
CA PRO A 120 -7.75 -11.15 4.50
C PRO A 120 -6.23 -11.21 4.24
N CYS A 121 -5.80 -10.48 3.22
CA CYS A 121 -4.39 -10.18 2.95
C CYS A 121 -4.02 -8.83 3.57
N ARG A 122 -2.90 -8.75 4.29
CA ARG A 122 -2.43 -7.46 4.85
C ARG A 122 -1.74 -6.66 3.74
N VAL A 123 -2.17 -5.42 3.52
CA VAL A 123 -1.51 -4.50 2.59
C VAL A 123 -0.29 -3.90 3.29
N THR A 124 0.91 -4.25 2.88
CA THR A 124 2.15 -3.89 3.59
C THR A 124 2.91 -2.78 2.90
N VAL A 125 2.71 -2.56 1.60
CA VAL A 125 3.37 -1.50 0.86
C VAL A 125 2.47 -0.96 -0.25
N ILE A 126 2.47 0.36 -0.40
CA ILE A 126 1.87 1.07 -1.53
C ILE A 126 2.88 2.08 -2.06
N ARG A 127 3.00 2.20 -3.38
CA ARG A 127 3.83 3.21 -4.06
C ARG A 127 3.03 3.89 -5.16
N THR A 128 3.07 5.22 -5.17
CA THR A 128 2.47 6.03 -6.23
C THR A 128 3.19 5.84 -7.56
N THR A 129 2.45 6.00 -8.65
CA THR A 129 2.97 6.03 -10.03
C THR A 129 2.31 7.18 -10.79
N SER A 130 2.82 7.50 -11.97
CA SER A 130 2.29 8.53 -12.86
C SER A 130 0.85 8.24 -13.32
N LYS A 131 0.43 6.97 -13.31
CA LYS A 131 -0.89 6.50 -13.75
C LYS A 131 -1.79 6.00 -12.62
N GLY A 132 -1.29 5.94 -11.39
CA GLY A 132 -2.05 5.45 -10.25
C GLY A 132 -1.15 5.03 -9.09
N PHE A 133 -1.24 3.77 -8.67
CA PHE A 133 -0.36 3.23 -7.64
C PHE A 133 -0.19 1.71 -7.75
N ILE A 134 0.84 1.19 -7.08
CA ILE A 134 1.12 -0.23 -6.96
C ILE A 134 1.02 -0.60 -5.49
N ALA A 135 0.35 -1.71 -5.19
CA ALA A 135 0.22 -2.23 -3.84
C ALA A 135 0.69 -3.68 -3.76
N ALA A 136 1.27 -4.06 -2.63
CA ALA A 136 1.61 -5.45 -2.34
C ALA A 136 1.44 -5.74 -0.86
N GLY A 137 1.39 -7.03 -0.53
CA GLY A 137 1.00 -7.48 0.80
C GLY A 137 1.54 -8.85 1.18
N HIS A 138 0.80 -9.48 2.07
CA HIS A 138 0.94 -10.91 2.35
C HIS A 138 0.54 -11.73 1.11
N PHE A 139 0.98 -12.98 1.04
CA PHE A 139 0.61 -13.93 -0.02
C PHE A 139 1.06 -13.50 -1.44
N GLY A 140 2.13 -12.70 -1.51
CA GLY A 140 2.99 -12.60 -2.69
C GLY A 140 2.36 -12.06 -3.97
N THR A 141 1.33 -11.21 -3.91
CA THR A 141 0.81 -10.49 -5.08
C THR A 141 1.25 -9.03 -5.09
N VAL A 142 1.49 -8.53 -6.30
CA VAL A 142 1.66 -7.11 -6.60
C VAL A 142 0.53 -6.68 -7.52
N ASP A 143 -0.34 -5.82 -7.03
CA ASP A 143 -1.51 -5.31 -7.75
C ASP A 143 -1.23 -3.89 -8.23
N ILE A 144 -1.48 -3.63 -9.50
CA ILE A 144 -1.31 -2.32 -10.14
C ILE A 144 -2.70 -1.69 -10.33
N PHE A 145 -2.90 -0.56 -9.66
CA PHE A 145 -4.13 0.22 -9.71
C PHE A 145 -3.92 1.43 -10.61
N GLU A 146 -4.81 1.57 -11.59
CA GLU A 146 -4.82 2.69 -12.50
C GLU A 146 -5.94 3.65 -12.17
N LYS A 147 -5.60 4.92 -12.30
CA LYS A 147 -6.54 6.02 -12.27
C LYS A 147 -7.42 5.97 -13.51
N GLN A 148 -8.71 5.87 -13.29
CA GLN A 148 -9.76 6.06 -14.28
C GLN A 148 -10.52 7.34 -14.00
N PHE A 149 -10.87 8.04 -15.06
CA PHE A 149 -11.68 9.24 -15.00
C PHE A 149 -13.01 8.96 -15.69
N ASP A 150 -14.10 9.08 -14.92
CA ASP A 150 -15.44 8.99 -15.47
C ASP A 150 -15.85 10.38 -16.00
N ASN A 151 -16.02 10.48 -17.32
CA ASN A 151 -16.38 11.74 -17.98
C ASN A 151 -17.76 12.27 -17.58
N ASN A 152 -18.68 11.40 -17.17
CA ASN A 152 -20.05 11.78 -16.83
C ASN A 152 -20.13 12.35 -15.42
N THR A 153 -19.51 11.66 -14.45
CA THR A 153 -19.51 12.07 -13.04
C THR A 153 -18.39 13.04 -12.71
N ARG A 154 -17.38 13.15 -13.59
CA ARG A 154 -16.11 13.85 -13.37
C ARG A 154 -15.36 13.33 -12.13
N GLU A 155 -15.61 12.08 -11.78
CA GLU A 155 -14.98 11.43 -10.64
C GLU A 155 -13.74 10.64 -11.08
N GLU A 156 -12.75 10.69 -10.20
CA GLU A 156 -11.52 9.92 -10.31
C GLU A 156 -11.65 8.67 -9.45
N THR A 157 -11.44 7.52 -10.06
CA THR A 157 -11.46 6.21 -9.38
C THR A 157 -10.21 5.43 -9.72
N TYR A 158 -9.88 4.44 -8.91
CA TYR A 158 -8.74 3.56 -9.09
C TYR A 158 -9.24 2.13 -9.31
N ILE A 159 -8.77 1.47 -10.36
CA ILE A 159 -9.16 0.10 -10.69
C ILE A 159 -7.90 -0.75 -10.84
N CYS A 160 -7.92 -1.95 -10.26
CA CYS A 160 -6.85 -2.93 -10.43
C CYS A 160 -6.83 -3.40 -11.88
N GLY A 161 -5.85 -2.95 -12.66
CA GLY A 161 -5.68 -3.33 -14.06
C GLY A 161 -4.83 -4.58 -14.25
N PHE A 162 -3.91 -4.85 -13.31
CA PHE A 162 -2.92 -5.91 -13.45
C PHE A 162 -2.50 -6.51 -12.11
N LYS A 163 -2.21 -7.81 -12.10
CA LYS A 163 -1.76 -8.55 -10.91
C LYS A 163 -0.54 -9.41 -11.25
N ILE A 164 0.47 -9.35 -10.40
CA ILE A 164 1.74 -10.06 -10.57
C ILE A 164 1.94 -10.99 -9.37
N PRO A 165 1.70 -12.31 -9.50
CA PRO A 165 2.08 -13.27 -8.49
C PRO A 165 3.61 -13.42 -8.46
N LEU A 166 4.21 -13.28 -7.28
CA LEU A 166 5.64 -13.51 -7.03
C LEU A 166 6.00 -14.98 -6.92
N GLN A 167 4.99 -15.83 -6.70
CA GLN A 167 5.12 -17.27 -6.76
C GLN A 167 4.28 -17.77 -7.92
N GLN A 168 4.92 -18.44 -8.87
CA GLN A 168 4.19 -19.28 -9.80
C GLN A 168 3.64 -20.44 -8.98
N SER A 169 2.31 -20.56 -8.92
CA SER A 169 1.66 -21.80 -8.49
C SER A 169 2.43 -22.93 -9.16
N GLY A 170 2.96 -23.86 -8.35
CA GLY A 170 3.90 -24.88 -8.83
C GLY A 170 3.47 -25.41 -10.18
N SER A 171 4.42 -25.46 -11.11
CA SER A 171 4.29 -26.15 -12.38
C SER A 171 3.54 -27.46 -12.13
N GLY A 172 2.26 -27.50 -12.52
CA GLY A 172 1.59 -28.77 -12.71
C GLY A 172 2.41 -29.47 -13.80
N ASP A 173 3.14 -30.49 -13.41
CA ASP A 173 3.84 -31.35 -14.34
C ASP A 173 2.88 -31.69 -15.48
N ALA A 174 3.34 -31.48 -16.72
CA ALA A 174 2.63 -31.91 -17.93
C ALA A 174 2.67 -33.45 -18.07
N ASN A 175 2.50 -34.19 -16.97
CA ASN A 175 2.42 -35.64 -16.97
C ASN A 175 1.34 -36.09 -15.99
N GLY A 176 0.24 -36.59 -16.55
CA GLY A 176 -0.99 -36.86 -15.83
C GLY A 176 -0.86 -37.93 -14.74
N ASN A 177 -1.44 -37.65 -13.58
CA ASN A 177 -2.26 -38.59 -12.82
C ASN A 177 -3.01 -37.86 -11.71
N ASN A 178 -4.18 -37.30 -12.04
CA ASN A 178 -5.10 -36.77 -11.05
C ASN A 178 -6.04 -37.88 -10.57
N ASN A 179 -5.64 -38.62 -9.54
CA ASN A 179 -6.60 -39.29 -8.67
C ASN A 179 -6.81 -38.42 -7.42
N GLY A 180 -8.07 -38.07 -7.20
CA GLY A 180 -8.53 -37.02 -6.30
C GLY A 180 -8.04 -37.14 -4.86
N ALA A 181 -7.35 -36.09 -4.43
CA ALA A 181 -7.46 -35.54 -3.09
C ALA A 181 -7.37 -34.03 -3.26
N LEU A 182 -8.28 -33.28 -2.63
CA LEU A 182 -8.16 -31.83 -2.43
C LEU A 182 -6.87 -31.58 -1.64
N GLY A 183 -5.75 -31.50 -2.36
CA GLY A 183 -4.47 -31.12 -1.82
C GLY A 183 -4.59 -29.70 -1.34
N VAL A 184 -4.61 -29.52 -0.02
CA VAL A 184 -4.21 -28.28 0.64
C VAL A 184 -2.96 -27.79 -0.11
N PRO A 185 -2.91 -26.55 -0.63
CA PRO A 185 -1.71 -26.03 -1.28
C PRO A 185 -0.53 -26.27 -0.34
N GLY A 186 0.36 -27.18 -0.74
CA GLY A 186 1.45 -27.61 0.12
C GLY A 186 2.40 -26.45 0.32
N GLN A 187 2.42 -25.89 1.53
CA GLN A 187 3.49 -25.05 2.11
C GLN A 187 4.33 -24.25 1.09
N SER A 188 3.71 -23.59 0.12
CA SER A 188 4.37 -22.53 -0.63
C SER A 188 4.60 -21.44 0.41
N GLU A 189 5.86 -21.18 0.74
CA GLU A 189 6.22 -20.30 1.84
C GLU A 189 5.45 -18.98 1.68
N ASN A 190 4.66 -18.59 2.68
CA ASN A 190 3.85 -17.38 2.62
C ASN A 190 4.76 -16.17 2.41
N VAL A 191 4.87 -15.68 1.17
CA VAL A 191 5.69 -14.51 0.86
C VAL A 191 4.95 -13.26 1.29
N SER A 192 5.54 -12.47 2.19
CA SER A 192 5.08 -11.10 2.46
C SER A 192 6.06 -10.13 1.85
N VAL A 193 5.57 -9.24 0.99
CA VAL A 193 6.34 -8.06 0.60
C VAL A 193 6.46 -7.14 1.83
N LYS A 194 7.66 -6.60 2.08
CA LYS A 194 7.95 -5.67 3.18
C LYS A 194 8.32 -4.28 2.68
N ASN A 195 8.97 -4.20 1.52
CA ASN A 195 9.32 -2.93 0.92
C ASN A 195 9.26 -3.02 -0.60
N MET A 196 9.08 -1.87 -1.24
CA MET A 196 9.00 -1.70 -2.68
C MET A 196 9.66 -0.39 -3.08
N ALA A 197 10.51 -0.46 -4.10
CA ALA A 197 11.06 0.70 -4.79
C ALA A 197 10.67 0.64 -6.26
N VAL A 198 10.07 1.72 -6.76
CA VAL A 198 9.72 1.87 -8.17
C VAL A 198 10.82 2.68 -8.85
N SER A 199 11.34 2.21 -9.98
CA SER A 199 12.33 2.96 -10.75
C SER A 199 11.72 4.27 -11.27
N GLY A 200 12.52 5.33 -11.46
CA GLY A 200 12.00 6.62 -11.94
C GLY A 200 11.32 6.60 -13.32
N THR A 201 11.59 5.57 -14.14
CA THR A 201 10.90 5.34 -15.42
C THR A 201 9.64 4.49 -15.29
N GLU A 202 9.34 3.99 -14.09
CA GLU A 202 8.24 3.06 -13.79
C GLU A 202 8.26 1.76 -14.61
N ALA A 203 9.40 1.45 -15.26
CA ALA A 203 9.59 0.24 -16.06
C ALA A 203 10.06 -0.96 -15.23
N SER A 204 10.42 -0.75 -13.97
CA SER A 204 10.82 -1.81 -13.07
C SER A 204 10.56 -1.46 -11.61
N LEU A 205 10.44 -2.50 -10.80
CA LEU A 205 10.34 -2.38 -9.35
C LEU A 205 11.22 -3.43 -8.66
N ILE A 206 11.72 -3.06 -7.49
CA ILE A 206 12.46 -3.93 -6.57
C ILE A 206 11.59 -4.16 -5.35
N LEU A 207 11.44 -5.42 -4.97
CA LEU A 207 10.66 -5.85 -3.81
C LEU A 207 11.56 -6.56 -2.83
N GLN A 208 11.39 -6.27 -1.55
CA GLN A 208 12.00 -7.02 -0.45
C GLN A 208 10.91 -7.81 0.27
N THR A 209 11.17 -9.10 0.55
CA THR A 209 10.24 -9.96 1.28
C THR A 209 10.70 -10.27 2.70
N ASP A 210 9.85 -10.90 3.51
CA ASP A 210 10.21 -11.45 4.83
C ASP A 210 11.18 -12.63 4.78
N GLN A 211 11.34 -13.25 3.61
CA GLN A 211 12.29 -14.35 3.40
C GLN A 211 13.71 -13.86 3.09
N ASN A 212 14.00 -12.56 3.29
CA ASN A 212 15.25 -11.92 2.92
C ASN A 212 15.60 -12.08 1.43
N VAL A 213 14.57 -12.14 0.57
CA VAL A 213 14.72 -12.24 -0.87
C VAL A 213 14.40 -10.88 -1.50
N LEU A 214 15.23 -10.48 -2.47
CA LEU A 214 14.94 -9.39 -3.37
C LEU A 214 14.36 -9.94 -4.68
N TYR A 215 13.22 -9.38 -5.09
CA TYR A 215 12.67 -9.61 -6.42
C TYR A 215 12.83 -8.36 -7.25
N ARG A 216 13.28 -8.53 -8.49
CA ARG A 216 13.19 -7.53 -9.54
C ARG A 216 12.05 -7.90 -10.47
N VAL A 217 11.13 -6.95 -10.66
CA VAL A 217 10.04 -7.10 -11.63
C VAL A 217 10.25 -6.11 -12.74
N LEU A 218 10.35 -6.61 -13.96
CA LEU A 218 10.39 -5.83 -15.18
C LEU A 218 8.97 -5.67 -15.73
N LEU A 219 8.58 -4.42 -15.98
CA LEU A 219 7.29 -4.04 -16.53
C LEU A 219 7.51 -3.72 -18.02
N SER A 220 7.50 -4.74 -18.89
CA SER A 220 7.81 -4.61 -20.32
C SER A 220 6.55 -4.57 -21.18
N GLY A 221 6.38 -3.50 -21.96
CA GLY A 221 5.25 -3.37 -22.88
C GLY A 221 3.90 -3.23 -22.18
N ILE A 222 3.91 -2.77 -20.93
CA ILE A 222 2.70 -2.44 -20.19
C ILE A 222 2.16 -1.09 -20.68
N GLU A 223 1.75 -1.02 -21.95
CA GLU A 223 0.60 -0.21 -22.31
C GLU A 223 -0.61 -0.97 -21.74
N LEU A 224 -1.18 -0.43 -20.67
CA LEU A 224 -2.17 -1.06 -19.79
C LEU A 224 -3.54 -1.26 -20.47
N LYS A 225 -3.55 -1.98 -21.59
CA LYS A 225 -4.73 -2.62 -22.17
C LYS A 225 -4.46 -4.11 -22.23
N VAL A 226 -4.82 -4.80 -21.15
CA VAL A 226 -5.17 -6.23 -21.04
C VAL A 226 -4.07 -7.26 -21.43
N SER A 227 -2.92 -6.87 -21.99
CA SER A 227 -1.91 -7.81 -22.52
C SER A 227 -0.45 -7.40 -22.25
N GLY A 228 -0.19 -6.84 -21.07
CA GLY A 228 1.19 -6.54 -20.63
C GLY A 228 1.96 -7.81 -20.25
N SER A 229 3.23 -7.89 -20.64
CA SER A 229 4.15 -8.93 -20.17
C SER A 229 4.96 -8.43 -18.98
N TYR A 230 5.30 -9.31 -18.05
CA TYR A 230 6.21 -9.02 -16.95
C TYR A 230 7.20 -10.16 -16.77
N LYS A 231 8.35 -9.84 -16.18
CA LYS A 231 9.32 -10.84 -15.76
C LYS A 231 9.67 -10.62 -14.30
N VAL A 232 9.57 -11.68 -13.50
CA VAL A 232 9.97 -11.68 -12.09
C VAL A 232 11.29 -12.45 -11.99
N GLU A 233 12.29 -11.82 -11.41
CA GLU A 233 13.62 -12.40 -11.21
C GLU A 233 13.97 -12.29 -9.72
N LYS A 234 14.47 -13.39 -9.14
CA LYS A 234 15.10 -13.38 -7.83
C LYS A 234 16.53 -12.85 -7.99
N VAL A 235 16.87 -11.80 -7.23
CA VAL A 235 18.20 -11.16 -7.26
C VAL A 235 19.10 -11.75 -6.18
#